data_AF-A0A966Q221-F1
#
_entry.id   AF-A0A966Q221-F1
#
_cell.length_a   1.000
_cell.length_b   1.000
_cell.length_c   1.000
_cell.angle_alpha   90.00
_cell.angle_beta   90.00
_cell.angle_gamma   90.00
#
_symmetry.space_group_name_H-M   'P 1'
#
loop_
_entity.id
_entity.type
_entity.pdbx_description
1 polymer ?
#
loop_
_entity_poly.entity_id
_entity_poly.type
_entity_poly.pdbx_seq_one_letter_code
_entity_poly.pdbx_strand_id
1 'polypeptide(L)'
;MSEIVFPVFNIGIHKPQVEGGLVFYYHEREEYIDDELVTTTKYKVVDDQNLSGETLAQRRLQLTVDEVPLAKLSNAVYFLGDLIKIADPKLWFIDSRGKIFNYKRTTRAKLKFYKVLRLLPINTGGVVVEVEGLSQRFKALYRPTEDKQYVGILHFGVALILYGFYDQKYDETWRMV
;
A
#
# COMPACT_ATOMS: atom_id res chain seq x y z
N MET A 1 -10.92 -8.93 -12.20
CA MET A 1 -10.41 -8.04 -11.14
C MET A 1 -9.86 -6.81 -11.82
N SER A 2 -10.32 -5.61 -11.49
CA SER A 2 -9.77 -4.38 -12.06
C SER A 2 -8.33 -4.23 -11.59
N GLU A 3 -7.40 -4.11 -12.53
CA GLU A 3 -5.95 -4.09 -12.29
C GLU A 3 -5.59 -2.93 -11.34
N ILE A 4 -5.12 -3.27 -10.13
CA ILE A 4 -4.57 -2.32 -9.16
C ILE A 4 -3.17 -1.95 -9.66
N VAL A 5 -2.88 -0.65 -9.75
CA VAL A 5 -1.56 -0.19 -10.20
C VAL A 5 -0.75 0.31 -9.03
N PHE A 6 0.37 -0.37 -8.78
CA PHE A 6 1.29 -0.01 -7.71
C PHE A 6 2.13 1.23 -8.10
N PRO A 7 2.66 1.99 -7.12
CA PRO A 7 2.42 1.84 -5.69
C PRO A 7 0.98 2.17 -5.27
N VAL A 8 0.54 1.58 -4.17
CA VAL A 8 -0.72 1.93 -3.51
C VAL A 8 -0.42 2.61 -2.17
N PHE A 9 -1.28 3.53 -1.76
CA PHE A 9 -1.09 4.33 -0.55
C PHE A 9 -2.27 4.16 0.40
N ASN A 10 -2.00 4.04 1.68
CA ASN A 10 -3.02 4.04 2.72
C ASN A 10 -3.54 5.48 2.93
N ILE A 11 -4.86 5.64 2.78
CA ILE A 11 -5.56 6.92 2.92
C ILE A 11 -6.43 7.01 4.19
N GLY A 12 -6.33 6.03 5.09
CA GLY A 12 -6.99 6.02 6.40
C GLY A 12 -8.08 4.95 6.54
N ILE A 13 -8.80 5.01 7.66
CA ILE A 13 -9.89 4.07 7.99
C ILE A 13 -11.27 4.56 7.53
N HIS A 14 -11.39 5.85 7.24
CA HIS A 14 -12.63 6.45 6.79
C HIS A 14 -12.68 6.38 5.26
N LYS A 15 -13.86 6.06 4.73
CA LYS A 15 -14.06 6.09 3.28
C LYS A 15 -14.01 7.55 2.81
N PRO A 16 -13.19 7.90 1.80
CA PRO A 16 -13.20 9.25 1.23
C PRO A 16 -14.50 9.52 0.49
N GLN A 17 -14.86 10.81 0.39
CA GLN A 17 -15.91 11.28 -0.50
C GLN A 17 -15.35 11.36 -1.93
N VAL A 18 -16.21 11.08 -2.91
CA VAL A 18 -15.86 11.10 -4.33
C VAL A 18 -16.97 11.78 -5.12
N GLU A 19 -16.68 12.95 -5.69
CA GLU A 19 -17.64 13.75 -6.43
C GLU A 19 -16.98 14.31 -7.68
N GLY A 20 -17.52 13.98 -8.87
CA GLY A 20 -17.05 14.55 -10.13
C GLY A 20 -15.54 14.40 -10.39
N GLY A 21 -14.91 13.32 -9.94
CA GLY A 21 -13.46 13.10 -10.07
C GLY A 21 -12.60 13.66 -8.92
N LEU A 22 -13.18 14.48 -8.05
CA LEU A 22 -12.53 14.96 -6.83
C LEU A 22 -12.68 13.93 -5.69
N VAL A 23 -11.58 13.64 -5.01
CA VAL A 23 -11.53 12.74 -3.86
C VAL A 23 -11.09 13.52 -2.64
N PHE A 24 -11.88 13.53 -1.57
CA PHE A 24 -11.57 14.35 -0.41
C PHE A 24 -12.13 13.79 0.90
N TYR A 25 -11.62 14.33 2.00
CA TYR A 25 -12.21 14.26 3.32
C TYR A 25 -12.69 15.65 3.73
N TYR A 26 -13.74 15.70 4.54
CA TYR A 26 -14.10 16.92 5.24
C TYR A 26 -14.29 16.62 6.73
N HIS A 27 -14.03 17.63 7.55
CA HIS A 27 -14.25 17.59 8.99
C HIS A 27 -14.96 18.86 9.38
N GLU A 28 -16.10 18.70 10.03
CA GLU A 28 -16.80 19.79 10.69
C GLU A 28 -16.33 19.87 12.14
N ARG A 29 -16.10 21.09 12.60
CA ARG A 29 -15.82 21.37 14.00
C ARG A 29 -16.74 22.48 14.46
N GLU A 30 -17.46 22.21 15.52
CA GLU A 30 -18.24 23.20 16.25
C GLU A 30 -17.41 23.74 17.41
N GLU A 31 -17.28 25.06 17.49
CA GLU A 31 -16.61 25.76 18.59
C GLU A 31 -17.51 26.91 19.03
N TYR A 32 -17.60 27.13 20.35
CA TYR A 32 -18.23 28.34 20.89
C TYR A 32 -17.22 29.47 20.93
N ILE A 33 -17.52 30.57 20.24
CA ILE A 33 -16.72 31.79 20.25
C ILE A 33 -17.67 32.92 20.67
N ASP A 34 -17.37 33.59 21.79
CA ASP A 34 -18.20 34.66 22.35
C ASP A 34 -19.69 34.27 22.50
N ASP A 35 -19.94 33.08 23.06
CA ASP A 35 -21.27 32.47 23.25
C ASP A 35 -22.06 32.15 21.96
N GLU A 36 -21.46 32.32 20.79
CA GLU A 36 -22.01 31.88 19.50
C GLU A 36 -21.42 30.53 19.06
N LEU A 37 -22.29 29.61 18.60
CA LEU A 37 -21.86 28.33 18.02
C LEU A 37 -21.35 28.57 16.59
N VAL A 38 -20.05 28.46 16.38
CA VAL A 38 -19.41 28.57 15.07
C VAL A 38 -19.08 27.18 14.55
N THR A 39 -19.62 26.82 13.39
CA THR A 39 -19.25 25.59 12.68
C THR A 39 -18.21 25.89 11.61
N THR A 40 -17.03 25.29 11.73
CA THR A 40 -15.95 25.37 10.73
C THR A 40 -15.81 24.05 9.99
N THR A 41 -15.94 24.09 8.67
CA THR A 41 -15.72 22.94 7.78
C THR A 41 -14.33 23.00 7.16
N LYS A 42 -13.52 21.95 7.34
CA LYS A 42 -12.18 21.82 6.74
C LYS A 42 -12.14 20.67 5.75
N TYR A 43 -11.73 20.97 4.53
CA TYR A 43 -11.53 19.97 3.47
C TYR A 43 -10.06 19.57 3.39
N LYS A 44 -9.83 18.30 3.01
CA LYS A 44 -8.51 17.78 2.64
C LYS A 44 -8.63 16.92 1.39
N VAL A 45 -7.98 17.33 0.31
CA VAL A 45 -8.02 16.66 -0.99
C VAL A 45 -7.04 15.47 -1.02
N VAL A 46 -7.53 14.31 -1.41
CA VAL A 46 -6.74 13.09 -1.63
C VAL A 46 -6.22 13.05 -3.07
N ASP A 47 -7.09 13.33 -4.04
CA ASP A 47 -6.80 13.34 -5.48
C ASP A 47 -7.84 14.21 -6.21
N ASP A 48 -7.48 14.74 -7.36
CA ASP A 48 -8.42 15.38 -8.28
C ASP A 48 -8.13 14.87 -9.69
N GLN A 49 -9.00 13.98 -10.20
CA GLN A 49 -8.84 13.33 -11.50
C GLN A 49 -9.15 14.24 -12.69
N ASN A 50 -9.62 15.46 -12.45
CA ASN A 50 -9.87 16.44 -13.51
C ASN A 50 -8.59 17.18 -13.91
N LEU A 51 -7.55 17.13 -13.06
CA LEU A 51 -6.26 17.72 -13.37
C LEU A 51 -5.51 16.91 -14.41
N SER A 52 -4.69 17.61 -15.18
CA SER A 52 -3.80 16.99 -16.15
C SER A 52 -2.81 16.04 -15.45
N GLY A 53 -2.48 14.92 -16.08
CA GLY A 53 -1.51 13.95 -15.55
C GLY A 53 -2.11 12.56 -15.31
N GLU A 54 -1.37 11.55 -15.74
CA GLU A 54 -1.81 10.15 -15.71
C GLU A 54 -1.75 9.54 -14.30
N THR A 55 -0.92 10.10 -13.43
CA THR A 55 -0.66 9.54 -12.09
C THR A 55 -1.18 10.45 -10.97
N LEU A 56 -1.56 9.81 -9.87
CA LEU A 56 -1.90 10.47 -8.60
C LEU A 56 -0.81 11.46 -8.17
N ALA A 57 0.47 11.10 -8.34
CA ALA A 57 1.59 11.95 -7.95
C ALA A 57 1.65 13.25 -8.78
N GLN A 58 1.47 13.17 -10.11
CA GLN A 58 1.48 14.34 -10.99
C GLN A 58 0.35 15.32 -10.66
N ARG A 59 -0.86 14.81 -10.38
CA ARG A 59 -2.01 15.65 -10.01
C ARG A 59 -1.83 16.27 -8.63
N ARG A 60 -1.36 15.50 -7.66
CA ARG A 60 -1.04 16.03 -6.31
C ARG A 60 0.07 17.07 -6.30
N LEU A 61 1.05 16.98 -7.21
CA LEU A 61 2.09 18.01 -7.35
C LEU A 61 1.48 19.35 -7.80
N GLN A 62 0.57 19.33 -8.77
CA GLN A 62 -0.17 20.53 -9.19
C GLN A 62 -0.98 21.12 -8.03
N LEU A 63 -1.77 20.28 -7.34
CA LEU A 63 -2.52 20.71 -6.14
C LEU A 63 -1.63 21.33 -5.05
N THR A 64 -0.39 20.85 -4.92
CA THR A 64 0.58 21.41 -3.96
C THR A 64 1.04 22.81 -4.37
N VAL A 65 1.27 23.03 -5.67
CA VAL A 65 1.62 24.35 -6.22
C VAL A 65 0.47 25.34 -6.03
N ASP A 66 -0.77 24.86 -6.17
CA ASP A 66 -1.99 25.65 -5.97
C ASP A 66 -2.38 25.81 -4.48
N GLU A 67 -1.49 25.41 -3.56
CA GLU A 67 -1.67 25.49 -2.10
C GLU A 67 -2.95 24.80 -1.58
N VAL A 68 -3.46 23.80 -2.31
CA VAL A 68 -4.65 23.05 -1.91
C VAL A 68 -4.34 22.22 -0.66
N PRO A 69 -5.20 22.24 0.39
CA PRO A 69 -5.01 21.42 1.56
C PRO A 69 -5.08 19.92 1.22
N LEU A 70 -3.93 19.24 1.18
CA LEU A 70 -3.86 17.82 0.84
C LEU A 70 -4.06 16.92 2.06
N ALA A 71 -4.84 15.85 1.88
CA ALA A 71 -4.84 14.71 2.77
C ALA A 71 -3.47 14.00 2.71
N LYS A 72 -3.01 13.52 3.87
CA LYS A 72 -1.75 12.79 3.99
C LYS A 72 -1.91 11.41 3.36
N LEU A 73 -1.01 11.06 2.45
CA LEU A 73 -0.81 9.67 2.02
C LEU A 73 0.18 9.02 2.99
N SER A 74 -0.15 7.83 3.49
CA SER A 74 0.71 7.07 4.39
C SER A 74 1.04 5.71 3.79
N ASN A 75 2.17 5.13 4.20
CA ASN A 75 2.57 3.75 3.85
C ASN A 75 2.45 3.42 2.36
N ALA A 76 3.41 3.89 1.56
CA ALA A 76 3.51 3.50 0.16
C ALA A 76 3.87 2.00 0.07
N VAL A 77 2.99 1.23 -0.55
CA VAL A 77 3.14 -0.21 -0.77
C VAL A 77 3.41 -0.46 -2.24
N TYR A 78 4.46 -1.21 -2.55
CA TYR A 78 4.90 -1.43 -3.93
C TYR A 78 4.67 -2.86 -4.41
N PHE A 79 4.44 -3.80 -3.49
CA PHE A 79 4.27 -5.20 -3.81
C PHE A 79 3.02 -5.77 -3.14
N LEU A 80 2.40 -6.75 -3.81
CA LEU A 80 1.20 -7.42 -3.33
C LEU A 80 1.40 -8.11 -1.97
N GLY A 81 2.59 -8.69 -1.73
CA GLY A 81 2.91 -9.35 -0.45
C GLY A 81 2.83 -8.39 0.75
N ASP A 82 3.31 -7.16 0.57
CA ASP A 82 3.25 -6.12 1.58
C ASP A 82 1.82 -5.60 1.76
N LEU A 83 1.05 -5.48 0.67
CA LEU A 83 -0.37 -5.12 0.74
C LEU A 83 -1.16 -6.15 1.56
N ILE A 84 -0.98 -7.45 1.30
CA ILE A 84 -1.63 -8.54 2.03
C ILE A 84 -1.33 -8.48 3.54
N LYS A 85 -0.09 -8.16 3.90
CA LYS A 85 0.35 -8.06 5.30
C LYS A 85 -0.34 -6.93 6.04
N ILE A 86 -0.37 -5.74 5.45
CA ILE A 86 -0.90 -4.55 6.12
C ILE A 86 -2.41 -4.39 5.95
N ALA A 87 -3.01 -5.09 4.99
CA ALA A 87 -4.42 -4.94 4.68
C ALA A 87 -5.29 -5.28 5.89
N ASP A 88 -6.20 -4.37 6.18
CA ASP A 88 -7.28 -4.52 7.13
C ASP A 88 -8.59 -4.12 6.43
N PRO A 89 -9.71 -4.84 6.64
CA PRO A 89 -10.99 -4.52 6.02
C PRO A 89 -11.51 -3.10 6.28
N LYS A 90 -10.97 -2.37 7.27
CA LYS A 90 -11.32 -0.97 7.53
C LYS A 90 -10.43 0.01 6.77
N LEU A 91 -9.27 -0.41 6.28
CA LEU A 91 -8.32 0.48 5.61
C LEU A 91 -8.71 0.75 4.16
N TRP A 92 -8.66 2.02 3.79
CA TRP A 92 -8.82 2.47 2.42
C TRP A 92 -7.47 2.75 1.80
N PHE A 93 -7.37 2.39 0.52
CA PHE A 93 -6.19 2.58 -0.30
C PHE A 93 -6.54 3.36 -1.55
N ILE A 94 -5.55 4.06 -2.09
CA ILE A 94 -5.59 4.64 -3.42
C ILE A 94 -4.38 4.12 -4.21
N ASP A 95 -4.62 3.71 -5.46
CA ASP A 95 -3.56 3.26 -6.34
C ASP A 95 -2.88 4.42 -7.08
N SER A 96 -1.79 4.16 -7.80
CA SER A 96 -1.01 5.23 -8.46
C SER A 96 -1.75 5.95 -9.59
N ARG A 97 -2.90 5.43 -10.05
CA ARG A 97 -3.79 6.07 -11.03
C ARG A 97 -4.95 6.82 -10.38
N GLY A 98 -5.11 6.74 -9.06
CA GLY A 98 -6.18 7.40 -8.33
C GLY A 98 -7.39 6.50 -8.03
N LYS A 99 -7.29 5.19 -8.26
CA LYS A 99 -8.38 4.26 -7.97
C LYS A 99 -8.43 3.97 -6.47
N ILE A 100 -9.58 4.27 -5.86
CA ILE A 100 -9.85 4.00 -4.45
C ILE A 100 -10.35 2.57 -4.28
N PHE A 101 -9.85 1.87 -3.28
CA PHE A 101 -10.32 0.52 -2.96
C PHE A 101 -10.12 0.17 -1.49
N ASN A 102 -10.86 -0.85 -1.06
CA ASN A 102 -10.64 -1.56 0.18
C ASN A 102 -10.23 -3.00 -0.16
N TYR A 103 -9.19 -3.51 0.48
CA TYR A 103 -8.70 -4.86 0.22
C TYR A 103 -9.26 -5.84 1.25
N LYS A 104 -10.17 -6.71 0.81
CA LYS A 104 -10.74 -7.77 1.65
C LYS A 104 -10.08 -9.10 1.31
N ARG A 105 -9.37 -9.66 2.29
CA ARG A 105 -8.79 -11.01 2.19
C ARG A 105 -9.88 -12.06 2.27
N THR A 106 -9.98 -12.94 1.27
CA THR A 106 -11.07 -13.92 1.13
C THR A 106 -10.59 -15.36 0.95
N THR A 107 -9.34 -15.58 0.57
CA THR A 107 -8.83 -16.90 0.20
C THR A 107 -7.62 -17.27 1.03
N ARG A 108 -7.39 -18.56 1.28
CA ARG A 108 -6.19 -19.04 1.99
C ARG A 108 -5.08 -19.34 1.01
N ALA A 109 -3.88 -18.82 1.27
CA ALA A 109 -2.65 -19.18 0.58
C ALA A 109 -1.69 -19.88 1.54
N LYS A 110 -0.99 -20.93 1.07
CA LYS A 110 0.02 -21.64 1.88
C LYS A 110 1.26 -20.77 2.00
N LEU A 111 1.79 -20.61 3.21
CA LEU A 111 3.05 -19.93 3.49
C LEU A 111 4.12 -21.00 3.70
N LYS A 112 5.10 -21.04 2.79
CA LYS A 112 6.23 -21.97 2.82
C LYS A 112 7.53 -21.21 3.02
N PHE A 113 8.49 -21.86 3.67
CA PHE A 113 9.77 -21.24 4.02
C PHE A 113 10.91 -21.84 3.21
N TYR A 114 11.67 -20.97 2.55
CA TYR A 114 12.76 -21.31 1.66
C TYR A 114 14.05 -20.64 2.12
N LYS A 115 15.18 -21.36 2.01
CA LYS A 115 16.48 -20.80 2.32
C LYS A 115 16.89 -19.78 1.25
N VAL A 116 17.43 -18.65 1.66
CA VAL A 116 17.98 -17.65 0.74
C VAL A 116 19.29 -18.19 0.15
N LEU A 117 19.37 -18.23 -1.18
CA LEU A 117 20.61 -18.56 -1.89
C LEU A 117 21.45 -17.32 -2.15
N ARG A 118 20.80 -16.24 -2.56
CA ARG A 118 21.49 -15.01 -2.95
C ARG A 118 20.59 -13.79 -2.78
N LEU A 119 21.21 -12.70 -2.36
CA LEU A 119 20.65 -11.36 -2.37
C LEU A 119 21.46 -10.52 -3.36
N LEU A 120 20.85 -10.18 -4.48
CA LEU A 120 21.45 -9.33 -5.50
C LEU A 120 20.99 -7.88 -5.26
N PRO A 121 21.88 -6.94 -4.93
CA PRO A 121 21.50 -5.55 -4.72
C PRO A 121 20.96 -4.93 -6.02
N ILE A 122 19.97 -4.06 -5.89
CA ILE A 122 19.47 -3.23 -6.99
C ILE A 122 20.08 -1.83 -6.83
N ASN A 123 20.67 -1.28 -7.91
CA ASN A 123 21.36 0.02 -7.86
C ASN A 123 20.48 1.17 -7.35
N THR A 124 19.17 1.10 -7.61
CA THR A 124 18.18 2.11 -7.20
C THR A 124 17.60 1.86 -5.80
N GLY A 125 18.13 0.87 -5.06
CA GLY A 125 17.64 0.46 -3.75
C GLY A 125 16.87 -0.86 -3.77
N GLY A 126 16.96 -1.60 -2.67
CA GLY A 126 16.35 -2.92 -2.51
C GLY A 126 17.21 -4.08 -3.00
N VAL A 127 16.61 -5.26 -3.09
CA VAL A 127 17.29 -6.51 -3.48
C VAL A 127 16.41 -7.39 -4.34
N VAL A 128 17.05 -8.16 -5.22
CA VAL A 128 16.49 -9.34 -5.84
C VAL A 128 16.91 -10.57 -5.02
N VAL A 129 15.93 -11.38 -4.63
CA VAL A 129 16.09 -12.57 -3.80
C VAL A 129 16.00 -13.82 -4.66
N GLU A 130 17.00 -14.68 -4.55
CA GLU A 130 17.01 -16.04 -5.08
C GLU A 130 16.93 -17.02 -3.91
N VAL A 131 16.14 -18.09 -4.06
CA VAL A 131 15.85 -19.03 -2.98
C VAL A 131 16.02 -20.46 -3.44
N GLU A 132 16.29 -21.35 -2.49
CA GLU A 132 16.51 -22.76 -2.78
C GLU A 132 15.22 -23.43 -3.27
N GLY A 133 15.32 -24.24 -4.33
CA GLY A 133 14.21 -25.02 -4.86
C GLY A 133 13.18 -24.25 -5.71
N LEU A 134 13.36 -22.94 -5.93
CA LEU A 134 12.53 -22.14 -6.83
C LEU A 134 13.39 -21.40 -7.85
N SER A 135 12.99 -21.44 -9.12
CA SER A 135 13.65 -20.68 -10.20
C SER A 135 13.20 -19.22 -10.26
N GLN A 136 12.04 -18.90 -9.68
CA GLN A 136 11.50 -17.54 -9.65
C GLN A 136 12.31 -16.66 -8.71
N ARG A 137 12.57 -15.42 -9.15
CA ARG A 137 13.20 -14.38 -8.35
C ARG A 137 12.16 -13.45 -7.74
N PHE A 138 12.47 -12.91 -6.57
CA PHE A 138 11.58 -11.99 -5.85
C PHE A 138 12.25 -10.64 -5.63
N LYS A 139 11.46 -9.57 -5.48
CA LYS A 139 11.98 -8.23 -5.19
C LYS A 139 11.55 -7.79 -3.79
N ALA A 140 12.44 -7.10 -3.10
CA ALA A 140 12.14 -6.39 -1.85
C ALA A 140 12.73 -4.98 -1.90
N LEU A 141 12.05 -4.02 -1.29
CA LEU A 141 12.50 -2.62 -1.25
C LEU A 141 13.69 -2.38 -0.31
N TYR A 142 14.00 -3.35 0.55
CA TYR A 142 15.07 -3.26 1.51
C TYR A 142 15.92 -4.53 1.50
N ARG A 143 17.20 -4.39 1.85
CA ARG A 143 18.07 -5.52 2.11
C ARG A 143 17.76 -6.04 3.52
N PRO A 144 17.43 -7.33 3.70
CA PRO A 144 17.24 -7.88 5.03
C PRO A 144 18.57 -7.88 5.82
N THR A 145 18.47 -7.93 7.14
CA THR A 145 19.61 -8.13 8.04
C THR A 145 20.23 -9.51 7.87
N GLU A 146 21.50 -9.68 8.25
CA GLU A 146 22.26 -10.91 7.99
C GLU A 146 21.69 -12.16 8.69
N ASP A 147 20.99 -11.99 9.80
CA ASP A 147 20.31 -13.07 10.52
C ASP A 147 19.15 -13.67 9.72
N LYS A 148 18.61 -12.96 8.71
CA LYS A 148 17.45 -13.42 7.95
C LYS A 148 17.84 -14.32 6.77
N GLN A 149 18.10 -15.58 7.09
CA GLN A 149 18.56 -16.59 6.12
C GLN A 149 17.44 -17.29 5.35
N TYR A 150 16.17 -17.02 5.68
CA TYR A 150 15.01 -17.65 5.06
C TYR A 150 14.01 -16.62 4.55
N VAL A 151 13.18 -17.01 3.59
CA VAL A 151 12.01 -16.25 3.17
C VAL A 151 10.74 -17.07 3.24
N GLY A 152 9.67 -16.42 3.67
CA GLY A 152 8.32 -16.94 3.54
C GLY A 152 7.77 -16.54 2.17
N ILE A 153 7.33 -17.53 1.40
CA ILE A 153 6.68 -17.35 0.11
C ILE A 153 5.24 -17.84 0.24
N LEU A 154 4.28 -17.00 -0.16
CA LEU A 154 2.88 -17.38 -0.29
C LEU A 154 2.67 -18.08 -1.65
N HIS A 155 2.12 -19.28 -1.60
CA HIS A 155 1.66 -20.04 -2.74
C HIS A 155 0.17 -19.78 -2.94
N PHE A 156 -0.15 -18.96 -3.94
CA PHE A 156 -1.52 -18.58 -4.27
C PHE A 156 -1.84 -18.95 -5.73
N GLY A 157 -2.42 -20.13 -5.92
CA GLY A 157 -2.59 -20.71 -7.25
C GLY A 157 -1.23 -20.93 -7.92
N VAL A 158 -1.02 -20.31 -9.08
CA VAL A 158 0.27 -20.32 -9.80
C VAL A 158 1.22 -19.21 -9.35
N ALA A 159 0.74 -18.26 -8.55
CA ALA A 159 1.54 -17.12 -8.11
C ALA A 159 2.34 -17.47 -6.85
N LEU A 160 3.62 -17.08 -6.87
CA LEU A 160 4.50 -17.09 -5.71
C LEU A 160 4.76 -15.64 -5.30
N ILE A 161 4.41 -15.31 -4.06
CA ILE A 161 4.48 -13.95 -3.55
C ILE A 161 5.46 -13.93 -2.38
N LEU A 162 6.50 -13.10 -2.46
CA LEU A 162 7.38 -12.87 -1.32
C LEU A 162 6.56 -12.27 -0.18
N TYR A 163 6.42 -13.04 0.89
CA TYR A 163 5.74 -12.57 2.09
C TYR A 163 6.73 -11.82 2.95
N GLY A 164 7.87 -12.40 3.32
CA GLY A 164 8.86 -11.71 4.14
C GLY A 164 10.11 -12.53 4.41
N PHE A 165 11.03 -11.93 5.17
CA PHE A 165 12.29 -12.54 5.57
C PHE A 165 12.24 -13.06 7.00
N TYR A 166 12.93 -14.16 7.27
CA TYR A 166 12.88 -14.94 8.51
C TYR A 166 14.29 -15.40 8.90
N ASP A 167 14.50 -15.50 10.20
CA ASP A 167 15.76 -15.92 10.83
C ASP A 167 16.01 -17.43 10.72
N GLN A 168 14.94 -18.22 10.78
CA GLN A 168 14.99 -19.66 10.68
C GLN A 168 13.89 -20.22 9.76
N LYS A 169 13.98 -21.52 9.48
CA LYS A 169 12.91 -22.25 8.80
C LYS A 169 11.81 -22.56 9.80
N TYR A 170 10.61 -22.03 9.53
CA TYR A 170 9.41 -22.35 10.29
C TYR A 170 8.58 -23.43 9.59
N ASP A 171 7.64 -24.03 10.33
CA ASP A 171 6.66 -24.94 9.78
C ASP A 171 5.75 -24.24 8.77
N GLU A 172 5.29 -24.99 7.77
CA GLU A 172 4.35 -24.46 6.78
C GLU A 172 3.05 -24.02 7.46
N THR A 173 2.60 -22.81 7.14
CA THR A 173 1.34 -22.26 7.66
C THR A 173 0.50 -21.72 6.50
N TRP A 174 -0.49 -20.89 6.78
CA TRP A 174 -1.29 -20.24 5.75
C TRP A 174 -1.57 -18.78 6.14
N ARG A 175 -1.89 -17.95 5.16
CA ARG A 175 -2.38 -16.59 5.36
C ARG A 175 -3.65 -16.38 4.54
N MET A 176 -4.55 -15.54 5.07
CA MET A 176 -5.63 -15.02 4.25
C MET A 176 -5.02 -14.02 3.26
N VAL A 177 -5.46 -14.10 2.01
CA VAL A 177 -5.14 -13.20 0.91
C VAL A 177 -6.41 -12.71 0.25
#